data_AF-A0A957SYY0-F1
#
_entry.id   AF-A0A957SYY0-F1
#
_cell.length_a   1.000
_cell.length_b   1.000
_cell.length_c   1.000
_cell.angle_alpha   90.00
_cell.angle_beta   90.00
_cell.angle_gamma   90.00
#
_symmetry.space_group_name_H-M   'P 1'
#
loop_
_entity.id
_entity.type
_entity.pdbx_description
1 polymer ?
#
loop_
_entity_poly.entity_id
_entity_poly.type
_entity_poly.pdbx_seq_one_letter_code
_entity_poly.pdbx_strand_id
1 'polypeptide(L)'
;MSQEQVTGATPHPVTVRTLAGQRRGLLFAILLAFLALGTLSLLSVAPATAGEPGVRQAGQGVPALALDPFASGFSLPVGIVSAGDDRLFVVEKAGQIRILQSDGTTLEPPFLNITATVRADDQEQGLLGLVFEPNDVTTFYIYYIARSQQFGEGVITIARYHTMTDTIDVADPNSAEILFTQPKPYTNHNAGDMAFGPDGNLYIAIGDGGGGGDPDELAQDLSQYFGKILRIYVTGVPTYTVPADNPFADDGDPTTLPEIWAYGMRNPWR
;
A
#
# COMPACT_ATOMS: atom_id res chain seq x y z
N MET A 1 11.02 68.20 7.64
CA MET A 1 11.07 67.01 6.76
C MET A 1 9.74 66.29 6.95
N SER A 2 8.67 66.66 6.23
CA SER A 2 8.28 66.15 4.90
C SER A 2 8.19 64.61 4.92
N GLN A 3 6.99 64.08 5.17
CA GLN A 3 6.03 63.58 4.16
C GLN A 3 6.34 62.12 3.79
N GLU A 4 5.43 61.20 4.12
CA GLU A 4 4.94 60.24 3.12
C GLU A 4 3.56 59.71 3.50
N GLN A 5 2.58 60.13 2.70
CA GLN A 5 1.21 59.61 2.66
C GLN A 5 1.22 58.27 1.94
N VAL A 6 0.62 57.23 2.54
CA VAL A 6 0.27 56.01 1.83
C VAL A 6 -1.09 56.24 1.15
N THR A 7 -1.06 56.40 -0.17
CA THR A 7 -2.22 56.58 -1.04
C THR A 7 -2.98 55.26 -1.23
N GLY A 8 -4.31 55.34 -1.17
CA GLY A 8 -5.22 54.21 -1.33
C GLY A 8 -5.23 53.62 -2.74
N ALA A 9 -5.34 52.29 -2.81
CA ALA A 9 -5.66 51.55 -4.01
C ALA A 9 -7.18 51.35 -4.10
N THR A 10 -7.74 51.72 -5.24
CA THR A 10 -9.14 51.51 -5.64
C THR A 10 -9.37 50.06 -6.09
N PRO A 11 -10.52 49.43 -5.79
CA PRO A 11 -10.83 48.11 -6.30
C PRO A 11 -11.36 48.18 -7.75
N HIS A 12 -10.80 47.34 -8.63
CA HIS A 12 -11.31 47.11 -9.98
C HIS A 12 -12.58 46.24 -9.94
N PRO A 13 -13.64 46.55 -10.72
CA PRO A 13 -14.82 45.70 -10.80
C PRO A 13 -14.55 44.49 -11.72
N VAL A 14 -14.64 43.29 -11.16
CA VAL A 14 -14.66 42.04 -11.93
C VAL A 14 -16.08 41.86 -12.51
N THR A 15 -16.19 41.91 -13.84
CA THR A 15 -17.45 41.68 -14.55
C THR A 15 -17.66 40.17 -14.73
N VAL A 16 -18.61 39.59 -13.98
CA VAL A 16 -19.07 38.21 -14.21
C VAL A 16 -20.05 38.21 -15.37
N ARG A 17 -19.65 37.64 -16.52
CA ARG A 17 -20.58 37.31 -17.61
C ARG A 17 -21.12 35.89 -17.41
N THR A 18 -22.36 35.79 -16.95
CA THR A 18 -23.20 34.60 -17.09
C THR A 18 -23.68 34.49 -18.55
N LEU A 19 -23.44 33.35 -19.18
CA LEU A 19 -24.16 32.98 -20.41
C LEU A 19 -25.13 31.86 -20.06
N ALA A 20 -26.39 32.27 -19.86
CA ALA A 20 -27.55 31.41 -19.81
C ALA A 20 -28.26 31.42 -21.17
N GLY A 21 -28.66 30.24 -21.62
CA GLY A 21 -29.68 30.01 -22.65
C GLY A 21 -29.18 30.04 -24.10
N GLN A 22 -29.79 29.33 -25.04
CA GLN A 22 -30.94 28.43 -25.00
C GLN A 22 -31.07 27.83 -26.43
N ARG A 23 -31.62 26.61 -26.50
CA ARG A 23 -32.66 26.17 -27.45
C ARG A 23 -32.31 25.53 -28.82
N ARG A 24 -32.96 24.36 -28.99
CA ARG A 24 -33.64 23.78 -30.20
C ARG A 24 -32.67 23.21 -31.25
N GLY A 25 -32.68 21.93 -31.66
CA GLY A 25 -33.74 20.93 -31.79
C GLY A 25 -34.14 20.83 -33.28
N LEU A 26 -33.83 19.73 -33.98
CA LEU A 26 -34.66 19.15 -35.06
C LEU A 26 -34.08 17.82 -35.61
N LEU A 27 -34.96 16.82 -35.75
CA LEU A 27 -34.78 15.59 -36.52
C LEU A 27 -34.74 15.86 -38.02
N PHE A 28 -34.01 15.05 -38.81
CA PHE A 28 -34.36 14.77 -40.20
C PHE A 28 -33.93 13.34 -40.60
N ALA A 29 -34.90 12.58 -41.10
CA ALA A 29 -34.75 11.32 -41.83
C ALA A 29 -35.09 11.56 -43.31
N ILE A 30 -34.72 10.60 -44.19
CA ILE A 30 -35.24 10.23 -45.55
C ILE A 30 -34.04 9.86 -46.48
N LEU A 31 -34.06 8.95 -47.47
CA LEU A 31 -34.53 7.56 -47.70
C LEU A 31 -34.24 7.24 -49.22
N LEU A 32 -33.69 6.04 -49.51
CA LEU A 32 -33.80 5.16 -50.73
C LEU A 32 -33.26 5.52 -52.14
N ALA A 33 -32.67 4.50 -52.81
CA ALA A 33 -33.12 3.94 -54.11
C ALA A 33 -32.53 2.53 -54.44
N PHE A 34 -33.38 1.64 -54.99
CA PHE A 34 -33.17 0.24 -55.47
C PHE A 34 -32.55 0.18 -56.90
N LEU A 35 -32.13 -0.93 -57.56
CA LEU A 35 -32.78 -2.23 -57.85
C LEU A 35 -31.84 -3.11 -58.75
N ALA A 36 -31.89 -4.46 -58.67
CA ALA A 36 -31.83 -5.38 -59.84
C ALA A 36 -32.09 -6.86 -59.47
N LEU A 37 -32.80 -7.55 -60.37
CA LEU A 37 -33.51 -8.84 -60.28
C LEU A 37 -32.62 -10.11 -60.33
N GLY A 38 -33.16 -11.26 -59.85
CA GLY A 38 -32.71 -12.57 -60.36
C GLY A 38 -33.16 -13.84 -59.60
N THR A 39 -34.37 -14.33 -59.91
CA THR A 39 -34.84 -15.74 -59.86
C THR A 39 -34.77 -16.56 -58.56
N LEU A 40 -35.97 -16.90 -58.07
CA LEU A 40 -36.30 -17.84 -57.00
C LEU A 40 -36.19 -19.28 -57.51
N SER A 41 -35.32 -20.10 -56.90
CA SER A 41 -35.36 -21.57 -57.00
C SER A 41 -35.69 -22.14 -55.62
N LEU A 42 -36.82 -22.83 -55.52
CA LEU A 42 -37.25 -23.54 -54.31
C LEU A 42 -36.38 -24.79 -54.12
N LEU A 43 -35.43 -24.76 -53.17
CA LEU A 43 -34.91 -25.98 -52.54
C LEU A 43 -35.59 -26.14 -51.18
N SER A 44 -36.26 -27.28 -50.97
CA SER A 44 -36.71 -27.67 -49.65
C SER A 44 -35.48 -28.03 -48.80
N VAL A 45 -35.01 -27.10 -47.99
CA VAL A 45 -34.05 -27.41 -46.93
C VAL A 45 -34.85 -27.98 -45.77
N ALA A 46 -34.71 -29.29 -45.52
CA ALA A 46 -35.20 -29.90 -44.29
C ALA A 46 -34.60 -29.14 -43.09
N PRO A 47 -35.35 -28.89 -42.01
CA PRO A 47 -34.80 -28.21 -40.85
C PRO A 47 -33.64 -29.06 -40.32
N ALA A 48 -32.42 -28.52 -40.40
CA ALA A 48 -31.31 -29.07 -39.68
C ALA A 48 -31.69 -29.02 -38.20
N THR A 49 -31.92 -30.18 -37.60
CA THR A 49 -32.01 -30.32 -36.14
C THR A 49 -30.66 -29.87 -35.61
N ALA A 50 -30.57 -28.61 -35.18
CA ALA A 50 -29.45 -28.13 -34.40
C ALA A 50 -29.35 -29.07 -33.20
N GLY A 51 -28.30 -29.91 -33.19
CA GLY A 51 -28.01 -30.74 -32.05
C GLY A 51 -27.92 -29.84 -30.83
N GLU A 52 -28.64 -30.20 -29.76
CA GLU A 52 -28.58 -29.44 -28.52
C GLU A 52 -27.11 -29.23 -28.14
N PRO A 53 -26.71 -28.00 -27.78
CA PRO A 53 -25.37 -27.79 -27.25
C PRO A 53 -25.22 -28.70 -26.04
N GLY A 54 -24.35 -29.71 -26.17
CA GLY A 54 -24.08 -30.67 -25.12
C GLY A 54 -23.77 -29.90 -23.83
N VAL A 55 -24.63 -30.09 -22.83
CA VAL A 55 -24.42 -29.56 -21.49
C VAL A 55 -23.06 -30.08 -21.04
N ARG A 56 -22.05 -29.21 -21.07
CA ARG A 56 -20.80 -29.48 -20.37
C ARG A 56 -21.21 -29.66 -18.92
N GLN A 57 -21.16 -30.90 -18.41
CA GLN A 57 -21.29 -31.12 -16.99
C GLN A 57 -20.29 -30.19 -16.32
N ALA A 58 -20.79 -29.33 -15.44
CA ALA A 58 -19.96 -28.48 -14.61
C ALA A 58 -18.93 -29.37 -13.93
N GLY A 59 -17.65 -29.16 -14.27
CA GLY A 59 -16.54 -29.83 -13.63
C GLY A 59 -16.64 -29.61 -12.11
N GLN A 60 -16.26 -30.65 -11.37
CA GLN A 60 -16.10 -30.71 -9.90
C GLN A 60 -16.19 -29.32 -9.25
N GLY A 61 -17.31 -29.06 -8.56
CA GLY A 61 -17.59 -27.76 -7.96
C GLY A 61 -16.44 -27.28 -7.07
N VAL A 62 -16.17 -25.97 -7.10
CA VAL A 62 -15.20 -25.34 -6.19
C VAL A 62 -15.53 -25.79 -4.76
N PRO A 63 -14.56 -26.27 -3.98
CA PRO A 63 -14.79 -26.67 -2.59
C PRO A 63 -15.45 -25.52 -1.81
N ALA A 64 -16.48 -25.84 -1.03
CA ALA A 64 -17.08 -24.86 -0.14
C ALA A 64 -16.08 -24.53 0.99
N LEU A 65 -15.72 -23.26 1.11
CA LEU A 65 -14.91 -22.76 2.22
C LEU A 65 -15.83 -22.37 3.38
N ALA A 66 -15.46 -22.80 4.58
CA ALA A 66 -16.08 -22.35 5.83
C ALA A 66 -15.03 -21.58 6.65
N LEU A 67 -15.46 -20.50 7.29
CA LEU A 67 -14.63 -19.73 8.22
C LEU A 67 -15.05 -20.09 9.64
N ASP A 68 -14.08 -20.53 10.44
CA ASP A 68 -14.27 -20.79 11.86
C ASP A 68 -13.52 -19.73 12.67
N PRO A 69 -14.21 -18.96 13.56
CA PRO A 69 -13.53 -18.00 14.41
C PRO A 69 -12.50 -18.69 15.32
N PHE A 70 -11.23 -18.37 15.14
CA PHE A 70 -10.16 -18.96 15.95
C PHE A 70 -9.92 -18.20 17.26
N ALA A 71 -9.89 -16.87 17.21
CA ALA A 71 -9.67 -16.01 18.37
C ALA A 71 -10.35 -14.65 18.23
N SER A 72 -10.53 -13.95 19.35
CA SER A 72 -11.13 -12.60 19.41
C SER A 72 -10.45 -11.75 20.48
N GLY A 73 -10.82 -10.47 20.58
CA GLY A 73 -10.27 -9.55 21.58
C GLY A 73 -9.12 -8.66 21.07
N PHE A 74 -8.80 -8.71 19.77
CA PHE A 74 -7.83 -7.83 19.14
C PHE A 74 -8.43 -6.47 18.77
N SER A 75 -7.62 -5.41 18.86
CA SER A 75 -7.99 -4.04 18.53
C SER A 75 -7.37 -3.60 17.20
N LEU A 76 -8.21 -3.48 16.17
CA LEU A 76 -7.80 -3.11 14.81
C LEU A 76 -6.56 -3.90 14.33
N PRO A 77 -6.62 -5.25 14.27
CA PRO A 77 -5.51 -6.04 13.75
C PRO A 77 -5.29 -5.74 12.27
N VAL A 78 -4.06 -5.43 11.89
CA VAL A 78 -3.65 -5.14 10.51
C VAL A 78 -2.71 -6.20 9.93
N GLY A 79 -2.32 -7.17 10.76
CA GLY A 79 -1.39 -8.21 10.35
C GLY A 79 -1.35 -9.42 11.28
N ILE A 80 -0.94 -10.54 10.72
CA ILE A 80 -0.59 -11.76 11.46
C ILE A 80 0.67 -12.35 10.84
N VAL A 81 1.64 -12.74 11.67
CA VAL A 81 2.96 -13.24 11.25
C VAL A 81 3.33 -14.42 12.14
N SER A 82 3.97 -15.45 11.58
CA SER A 82 4.59 -16.53 12.38
C SER A 82 6.09 -16.24 12.50
N ALA A 83 6.66 -16.55 13.67
CA ALA A 83 8.12 -16.56 13.87
C ALA A 83 8.76 -17.92 13.52
N GLY A 84 8.06 -18.78 12.78
CA GLY A 84 8.54 -20.14 12.44
C GLY A 84 8.16 -21.21 13.47
N ASP A 85 7.34 -20.87 14.47
CA ASP A 85 6.72 -21.81 15.40
C ASP A 85 5.18 -21.70 15.39
N ASP A 86 4.53 -22.38 16.34
CA ASP A 86 3.07 -22.47 16.45
C ASP A 86 2.40 -21.17 16.89
N ARG A 87 3.16 -20.14 17.27
CA ARG A 87 2.62 -18.85 17.69
C ARG A 87 2.36 -17.95 16.51
N LEU A 88 1.31 -17.14 16.65
CA LEU A 88 0.96 -16.09 15.70
C LEU A 88 1.09 -14.72 16.37
N PHE A 89 1.84 -13.83 15.74
CA PHE A 89 2.07 -12.46 16.18
C PHE A 89 1.06 -11.55 15.48
N VAL A 90 0.05 -11.11 16.22
CA VAL A 90 -1.02 -10.24 15.73
C VAL A 90 -0.58 -8.79 15.89
N VAL A 91 -0.48 -8.08 14.77
CA VAL A 91 -0.07 -6.68 14.70
C VAL A 91 -1.29 -5.79 14.84
N GLU A 92 -1.37 -5.02 15.92
CA GLU A 92 -2.44 -4.08 16.18
C GLU A 92 -2.03 -2.66 15.79
N LYS A 93 -2.91 -1.99 15.03
CA LYS A 93 -2.67 -0.66 14.43
C LYS A 93 -2.07 0.37 15.39
N ALA A 94 -2.51 0.37 16.66
CA ALA A 94 -2.10 1.36 17.65
C ALA A 94 -0.64 1.22 18.11
N GLY A 95 0.07 0.14 17.75
CA GLY A 95 1.47 -0.10 18.14
C GLY A 95 1.65 -1.19 19.19
N GLN A 96 0.74 -2.17 19.24
CA GLN A 96 0.93 -3.40 20.01
C GLN A 96 1.14 -4.60 19.09
N ILE A 97 1.96 -5.54 19.52
CA ILE A 97 2.05 -6.87 18.92
C ILE A 97 1.63 -7.87 20.00
N ARG A 98 0.63 -8.69 19.70
CA ARG A 98 0.04 -9.68 20.60
C ARG A 98 0.48 -11.08 20.16
N ILE A 99 0.77 -11.97 21.10
CA ILE A 99 1.05 -13.39 20.78
C ILE A 99 -0.23 -14.18 20.97
N LEU A 100 -0.70 -14.79 19.90
CA LEU A 100 -1.80 -15.74 19.87
C LEU A 100 -1.23 -17.16 19.82
N GLN A 101 -1.60 -17.98 20.81
CA GLN A 101 -1.18 -19.36 20.91
C GLN A 101 -2.07 -20.30 20.07
N SER A 102 -1.59 -21.52 19.86
CA SER A 102 -2.29 -22.57 19.11
C SER A 102 -3.58 -23.06 19.78
N ASP A 103 -3.75 -22.81 21.09
CA ASP A 103 -4.99 -23.09 21.82
C ASP A 103 -6.03 -21.95 21.76
N GLY A 104 -5.73 -20.88 21.03
CA GLY A 104 -6.59 -19.71 20.89
C GLY A 104 -6.45 -18.67 22.00
N THR A 105 -5.56 -18.89 22.98
CA THR A 105 -5.28 -17.91 24.05
C THR A 105 -4.28 -16.85 23.61
N THR A 106 -4.43 -15.63 24.13
CA THR A 106 -3.51 -14.52 23.87
C THR A 106 -2.64 -14.28 25.10
N LEU A 107 -1.32 -14.20 24.92
CA LEU A 107 -0.38 -13.92 26.02
C LEU A 107 -0.49 -12.47 26.51
N GLU A 108 -0.16 -12.29 27.79
CA GLU A 108 0.00 -11.02 28.48
C GLU A 108 1.34 -11.00 29.23
N PRO A 109 2.13 -9.90 29.19
CA PRO A 109 1.89 -8.67 28.42
C PRO A 109 1.98 -8.89 26.88
N PRO A 110 1.60 -7.90 26.04
CA PRO A 110 1.90 -7.94 24.61
C PRO A 110 3.39 -8.17 24.35
N PHE A 111 3.72 -8.84 23.24
CA PHE A 111 5.11 -9.04 22.78
C PHE A 111 5.86 -7.71 22.70
N LEU A 112 5.25 -6.70 22.08
CA LEU A 112 5.78 -5.35 21.98
C LEU A 112 4.66 -4.34 22.23
N ASN A 113 4.97 -3.25 22.93
CA ASN A 113 4.09 -2.09 23.06
C ASN A 113 4.88 -0.79 22.87
N ILE A 114 4.65 -0.14 21.73
CA ILE A 114 5.24 1.15 21.34
C ILE A 114 4.16 2.19 21.03
N THR A 115 2.98 2.06 21.63
CA THR A 115 1.81 2.93 21.41
C THR A 115 2.10 4.42 21.63
N ALA A 116 3.06 4.76 22.50
CA ALA A 116 3.50 6.14 22.72
C ALA A 116 4.26 6.73 21.52
N THR A 117 4.95 5.89 20.73
CA THR A 117 5.75 6.28 19.57
C THR A 117 4.91 6.32 18.29
N VAL A 118 3.95 5.39 18.17
CA VAL A 118 3.14 5.20 16.98
C VAL A 118 2.05 6.27 16.85
N ARG A 119 1.96 6.87 15.67
CA ARG A 119 0.82 7.67 15.23
C ARG A 119 -0.18 6.75 14.55
N ALA A 120 -1.42 6.73 15.02
CA ALA A 120 -2.48 5.88 14.49
C ALA A 120 -3.82 6.64 14.37
N ASP A 121 -3.73 7.96 14.23
CA ASP A 121 -4.86 8.88 14.36
C ASP A 121 -5.78 8.83 13.12
N ASP A 122 -5.21 8.53 11.95
CA ASP A 122 -5.93 8.32 10.67
C ASP A 122 -6.07 6.83 10.29
N GLN A 123 -6.92 6.49 9.32
CA GLN A 123 -7.27 5.11 8.96
C GLN A 123 -6.07 4.25 8.55
N GLU A 124 -5.15 4.78 7.75
CA GLU A 124 -4.02 4.01 7.23
C GLU A 124 -2.75 4.14 8.08
N GLN A 125 -2.72 5.04 9.07
CA GLN A 125 -1.56 5.22 9.95
C GLN A 125 -1.49 4.09 11.00
N GLY A 126 -0.31 3.83 11.55
CA GLY A 126 -0.16 2.89 12.66
C GLY A 126 1.14 2.10 12.61
N LEU A 127 1.20 1.03 13.38
CA LEU A 127 2.10 -0.10 13.16
C LEU A 127 1.48 -0.98 12.08
N LEU A 128 2.20 -1.22 10.99
CA LEU A 128 1.64 -1.79 9.75
C LEU A 128 2.34 -3.08 9.31
N GLY A 129 3.66 -3.15 9.51
CA GLY A 129 4.51 -4.27 9.11
C GLY A 129 5.23 -4.89 10.29
N LEU A 130 5.40 -6.21 10.22
CA LEU A 130 6.23 -7.03 11.10
C LEU A 130 6.86 -8.13 10.25
N VAL A 131 8.16 -8.34 10.38
CA VAL A 131 8.85 -9.52 9.83
C VAL A 131 9.97 -9.93 10.78
N PHE A 132 10.11 -11.23 11.01
CA PHE A 132 11.22 -11.79 11.78
C PHE A 132 12.42 -12.03 10.86
N GLU A 133 13.63 -11.86 11.39
CA GLU A 133 14.86 -12.27 10.70
C GLU A 133 14.84 -13.80 10.49
N PRO A 134 15.00 -14.33 9.26
CA PRO A 134 14.77 -15.74 8.96
C PRO A 134 15.64 -16.73 9.74
N ASN A 135 16.86 -16.32 10.13
CA ASN A 135 17.83 -17.16 10.81
C ASN A 135 18.01 -16.79 12.29
N ASP A 136 17.33 -15.74 12.76
CA ASP A 136 17.42 -15.27 14.15
C ASP A 136 16.10 -14.62 14.56
N VAL A 137 15.17 -15.43 15.03
CA VAL A 137 13.84 -14.96 15.45
C VAL A 137 13.87 -14.06 16.69
N THR A 138 15.03 -13.88 17.34
CA THR A 138 15.21 -12.87 18.39
C THR A 138 15.36 -11.47 17.81
N THR A 139 15.64 -11.35 16.51
CA THR A 139 15.72 -10.12 15.75
C THR A 139 14.49 -9.99 14.84
N PHE A 140 13.87 -8.82 14.83
CA PHE A 140 12.72 -8.56 13.98
C PHE A 140 12.66 -7.08 13.54
N TYR A 141 11.87 -6.83 12.51
CA TYR A 141 11.75 -5.52 11.89
C TYR A 141 10.28 -5.11 11.88
N ILE A 142 10.03 -3.83 12.16
CA ILE A 142 8.69 -3.26 12.12
C ILE A 142 8.64 -2.03 11.20
N TYR A 143 7.49 -1.87 10.56
CA TYR A 143 7.14 -0.69 9.77
C TYR A 143 6.01 0.04 10.49
N TYR A 144 6.23 1.32 10.83
CA TYR A 144 5.21 2.13 11.48
C TYR A 144 5.29 3.61 11.11
N ILE A 145 4.20 4.33 11.36
CA ILE A 145 4.17 5.79 11.28
C ILE A 145 4.49 6.35 12.66
N ALA A 146 5.64 7.01 12.80
CA ALA A 146 6.06 7.65 14.04
C ALA A 146 5.36 9.00 14.25
N ARG A 147 5.05 9.33 15.51
CA ARG A 147 4.67 10.69 15.91
C ARG A 147 5.85 11.63 15.71
N SER A 148 5.58 12.84 15.22
CA SER A 148 6.60 13.88 15.05
C SER A 148 6.00 15.24 15.39
N GLN A 149 6.79 16.09 16.05
CA GLN A 149 6.43 17.49 16.29
C GLN A 149 6.72 18.37 15.07
N GLN A 150 7.63 17.93 14.20
CA GLN A 150 8.02 18.66 12.99
C GLN A 150 7.14 18.27 11.80
N PHE A 151 6.75 17.00 11.70
CA PHE A 151 6.03 16.46 10.57
C PHE A 151 4.59 16.11 10.96
N GLY A 152 3.68 17.01 10.56
CA GLY A 152 2.28 16.99 10.94
C GLY A 152 1.49 15.77 10.50
N GLU A 153 1.99 14.96 9.56
CA GLU A 153 1.40 13.69 9.12
C GLU A 153 2.15 12.44 9.60
N GLY A 154 3.17 12.64 10.43
CA GLY A 154 4.04 11.57 10.91
C GLY A 154 5.16 11.24 9.93
N VAL A 155 5.92 10.21 10.30
CA VAL A 155 7.15 9.80 9.62
C VAL A 155 7.12 8.29 9.45
N ILE A 156 7.18 7.80 8.22
CA ILE A 156 7.40 6.37 7.95
C ILE A 156 8.71 5.98 8.62
N THR A 157 8.71 4.90 9.39
CA THR A 157 9.88 4.42 10.11
C THR A 157 9.98 2.91 9.97
N ILE A 158 11.15 2.45 9.53
CA ILE A 158 11.55 1.05 9.57
C ILE A 158 12.64 0.90 10.61
N ALA A 159 12.41 0.00 11.56
CA ALA A 159 13.29 -0.20 12.70
C ALA A 159 13.50 -1.68 12.97
N ARG A 160 14.74 -2.01 13.32
CA ARG A 160 15.13 -3.30 13.91
C ARG A 160 14.89 -3.26 15.41
N TYR A 161 14.45 -4.37 15.97
CA TYR A 161 14.27 -4.61 17.40
C TYR A 161 14.79 -6.00 17.76
N HIS A 162 15.04 -6.20 19.05
CA HIS A 162 15.46 -7.46 19.64
C HIS A 162 14.53 -7.90 20.77
N THR A 163 14.49 -9.21 21.04
CA THR A 163 13.81 -9.76 22.21
C THR A 163 14.61 -9.51 23.49
N MET A 164 13.93 -9.41 24.64
CA MET A 164 14.60 -9.22 25.94
C MET A 164 15.44 -10.43 26.36
N THR A 165 15.06 -11.61 25.87
CA THR A 165 15.68 -12.89 26.18
C THR A 165 15.64 -13.77 24.94
N ASP A 166 16.30 -14.93 25.00
CA ASP A 166 16.22 -15.96 23.95
C ASP A 166 14.81 -16.54 23.79
N THR A 167 13.89 -16.32 24.76
CA THR A 167 12.47 -16.65 24.58
C THR A 167 11.78 -15.49 23.86
N ILE A 168 11.30 -15.74 22.64
CA ILE A 168 10.65 -14.74 21.77
C ILE A 168 9.22 -14.35 22.21
N ASP A 169 8.97 -14.35 23.51
CA ASP A 169 7.69 -13.95 24.11
C ASP A 169 7.60 -12.45 24.43
N VAL A 170 8.76 -11.79 24.59
CA VAL A 170 8.83 -10.38 24.98
C VAL A 170 9.94 -9.65 24.22
N ALA A 171 9.56 -8.62 23.48
CA ALA A 171 10.47 -7.68 22.84
C ALA A 171 11.01 -6.64 23.82
N ASP A 172 12.25 -6.18 23.63
CA ASP A 172 12.74 -4.97 24.32
C ASP A 172 12.30 -3.71 23.55
N PRO A 173 11.34 -2.91 24.06
CA PRO A 173 10.91 -1.69 23.38
C PRO A 173 12.00 -0.62 23.27
N ASN A 174 13.12 -0.76 23.99
CA ASN A 174 14.26 0.17 23.96
C ASN A 174 15.38 -0.27 23.01
N SER A 175 15.26 -1.45 22.39
CA SER A 175 16.26 -1.98 21.46
C SER A 175 16.19 -1.39 20.04
N ALA A 176 15.32 -0.41 19.83
CA ALA A 176 15.02 0.17 18.53
C ALA A 176 16.29 0.69 17.84
N GLU A 177 16.57 0.18 16.65
CA GLU A 177 17.58 0.69 15.74
C GLU A 177 16.93 1.08 14.42
N ILE A 178 16.97 2.37 14.12
CA ILE A 178 16.31 2.93 12.94
C ILE A 178 17.13 2.59 11.69
N LEU A 179 16.53 1.84 10.78
CA LEU A 179 17.11 1.59 9.46
C LEU A 179 16.84 2.78 8.53
N PHE A 180 15.59 3.25 8.53
CA PHE A 180 15.11 4.20 7.54
C PHE A 180 13.96 5.05 8.09
N THR A 181 13.91 6.33 7.67
CA THR A 181 12.77 7.22 7.93
C THR A 181 12.42 8.11 6.75
N GLN A 182 11.13 8.35 6.53
CA GLN A 182 10.62 9.27 5.51
C GLN A 182 9.43 10.09 6.03
N PRO A 183 9.54 11.44 6.16
CA PRO A 183 8.41 12.30 6.50
C PRO A 183 7.30 12.24 5.47
N LYS A 184 6.04 12.17 5.93
CA LYS A 184 4.87 12.02 5.05
C LYS A 184 4.26 13.34 4.59
N PRO A 185 3.79 13.43 3.33
CA PRO A 185 2.99 14.56 2.84
C PRO A 185 1.51 14.46 3.22
N TYR A 186 0.94 13.25 3.29
CA TYR A 186 -0.46 13.00 3.68
C TYR A 186 -0.59 11.84 4.66
N THR A 187 -1.77 11.65 5.23
CA THR A 187 -2.05 10.57 6.20
C THR A 187 -2.16 9.17 5.56
N ASN A 188 -2.49 9.08 4.28
CA ASN A 188 -2.83 7.84 3.58
C ASN A 188 -1.77 7.38 2.58
N HIS A 189 -1.97 6.21 1.99
CA HIS A 189 -1.01 5.44 1.20
C HIS A 189 0.27 5.14 1.95
N ASN A 190 0.12 4.51 3.12
CA ASN A 190 1.26 4.14 3.96
C ASN A 190 1.88 2.79 3.59
N ALA A 191 1.17 1.92 2.88
CA ALA A 191 1.59 0.55 2.59
C ALA A 191 2.10 -0.17 3.87
N GLY A 192 3.37 -0.55 3.89
CA GLY A 192 4.05 -1.02 5.09
C GLY A 192 4.23 -2.53 5.21
N ASP A 193 4.05 -3.28 4.12
CA ASP A 193 4.43 -4.69 4.11
C ASP A 193 5.94 -4.86 3.95
N MET A 194 6.47 -5.94 4.54
CA MET A 194 7.89 -6.27 4.50
C MET A 194 8.09 -7.77 4.43
N ALA A 195 9.06 -8.21 3.65
CA ALA A 195 9.41 -9.61 3.54
C ALA A 195 10.90 -9.80 3.25
N PHE A 196 11.47 -10.87 3.81
CA PHE A 196 12.77 -11.34 3.36
C PHE A 196 12.61 -12.17 2.08
N GLY A 197 13.36 -11.81 1.04
CA GLY A 197 13.46 -12.60 -0.17
C GLY A 197 14.33 -13.85 0.02
N PRO A 198 14.26 -14.81 -0.91
CA PRO A 198 15.12 -16.01 -0.88
C PRO A 198 16.61 -15.67 -1.08
N ASP A 199 16.92 -14.44 -1.48
CA ASP A 199 18.26 -13.86 -1.60
C ASP A 199 18.79 -13.28 -0.28
N GLY A 200 18.01 -13.34 0.80
CA GLY A 200 18.38 -12.82 2.12
C GLY A 200 18.25 -11.32 2.28
N ASN A 201 17.68 -10.61 1.30
CA ASN A 201 17.44 -9.17 1.39
C ASN A 201 16.05 -8.87 1.97
N LEU A 202 15.94 -7.76 2.69
CA LEU A 202 14.67 -7.22 3.16
C LEU A 202 14.05 -6.34 2.07
N TYR A 203 12.84 -6.70 1.67
CA TYR A 203 12.01 -5.94 0.75
C TYR A 203 10.98 -5.13 1.54
N ILE A 204 10.81 -3.85 1.20
CA ILE A 204 9.97 -2.91 1.94
C ILE A 204 9.03 -2.20 0.98
N ALA A 205 7.73 -2.32 1.20
CA ALA A 205 6.71 -1.69 0.36
C ALA A 205 6.28 -0.32 0.92
N ILE A 206 6.47 0.74 0.13
CA ILE A 206 6.14 2.12 0.50
C ILE A 206 5.14 2.70 -0.52
N GLY A 207 4.02 3.26 -0.04
CA GLY A 207 3.04 3.93 -0.89
C GLY A 207 3.52 5.29 -1.41
N ASP A 208 2.82 5.88 -2.36
CA ASP A 208 3.17 7.13 -3.05
C ASP A 208 3.13 8.39 -2.17
N GLY A 209 2.81 8.26 -0.88
CA GLY A 209 2.75 9.36 0.07
C GLY A 209 1.33 9.88 0.32
N GLY A 210 0.37 9.58 -0.55
CA GLY A 210 -1.05 9.80 -0.36
C GLY A 210 -1.71 10.67 -1.42
N GLY A 211 -2.97 11.05 -1.16
CA GLY A 211 -3.75 11.88 -2.09
C GLY A 211 -4.37 11.12 -3.28
N GLY A 212 -5.43 11.70 -3.85
CA GLY A 212 -6.09 11.14 -5.03
C GLY A 212 -5.24 11.33 -6.29
N GLY A 213 -4.87 10.24 -6.96
CA GLY A 213 -4.16 10.29 -8.24
C GLY A 213 -2.67 10.61 -8.18
N ASP A 214 -1.99 10.41 -7.04
CA ASP A 214 -0.57 10.78 -6.82
C ASP A 214 -0.31 12.26 -7.19
N PRO A 215 -0.93 13.21 -6.46
CA PRO A 215 -0.94 14.63 -6.83
C PRO A 215 0.45 15.29 -6.83
N ASP A 216 1.40 14.72 -6.07
CA ASP A 216 2.77 15.20 -5.97
C ASP A 216 3.72 14.39 -6.88
N GLU A 217 3.19 13.45 -7.68
CA GLU A 217 3.90 12.61 -8.65
C GLU A 217 5.10 11.83 -8.07
N LEU A 218 5.02 11.49 -6.78
CA LEU A 218 6.16 10.95 -6.01
C LEU A 218 6.44 9.49 -6.36
N ALA A 219 5.46 8.75 -6.89
CA ALA A 219 5.67 7.36 -7.28
C ALA A 219 6.70 7.24 -8.43
N GLN A 220 6.76 8.23 -9.31
CA GLN A 220 7.70 8.29 -10.44
C GLN A 220 9.02 8.99 -10.11
N ASP A 221 9.05 9.83 -9.05
CA ASP A 221 10.27 10.49 -8.59
C ASP A 221 11.25 9.50 -7.94
N LEU A 222 12.40 9.27 -8.59
CA LEU A 222 13.43 8.35 -8.11
C LEU A 222 14.32 8.93 -7.00
N SER A 223 14.20 10.23 -6.70
CA SER A 223 14.87 10.89 -5.58
C SER A 223 14.12 10.75 -4.25
N GLN A 224 12.95 10.09 -4.29
CA GLN A 224 12.07 9.89 -3.14
C GLN A 224 11.71 8.41 -2.96
N TYR A 225 11.51 8.01 -1.70
CA TYR A 225 11.19 6.63 -1.33
C TYR A 225 9.71 6.25 -1.53
N PHE A 226 8.88 7.19 -1.97
CA PHE A 226 7.44 7.01 -2.12
C PHE A 226 7.06 6.22 -3.38
N GLY A 227 6.10 5.32 -3.25
CA GLY A 227 5.60 4.50 -4.36
C GLY A 227 6.64 3.51 -4.87
N LYS A 228 7.43 2.96 -3.95
CA LYS A 228 8.58 2.09 -4.21
C LYS A 228 8.43 0.74 -3.50
N ILE A 229 9.05 -0.27 -4.10
CA ILE A 229 9.58 -1.42 -3.36
C ILE A 229 11.07 -1.15 -3.17
N LEU A 230 11.53 -1.11 -1.92
CA LEU A 230 12.95 -1.03 -1.60
C LEU A 230 13.52 -2.42 -1.39
N ARG A 231 14.82 -2.60 -1.65
CA ARG A 231 15.57 -3.83 -1.35
C ARG A 231 16.90 -3.47 -0.69
N ILE A 232 17.07 -3.92 0.55
CA ILE A 232 18.27 -3.67 1.35
C ILE A 232 18.81 -4.97 1.94
N TYR A 233 20.12 -5.02 2.18
CA TYR A 233 20.75 -6.07 2.95
C TYR A 233 21.00 -5.57 4.37
N VAL A 234 20.27 -6.10 5.35
CA VAL A 234 20.35 -5.68 6.76
C VAL A 234 21.66 -6.15 7.40
N THR A 235 22.32 -5.26 8.15
CA THR A 235 23.64 -5.52 8.76
C THR A 235 23.72 -4.95 10.17
N GLY A 236 24.76 -5.29 10.94
CA GLY A 236 24.97 -4.72 12.27
C GLY A 236 25.41 -3.26 12.21
N VAL A 237 26.59 -3.01 11.63
CA VAL A 237 27.14 -1.67 11.39
C VAL A 237 27.79 -1.64 9.99
N PRO A 238 27.36 -0.78 9.05
CA PRO A 238 26.17 0.08 9.11
C PRO A 238 24.88 -0.73 9.35
N THR A 239 23.75 -0.06 9.56
CA THR A 239 22.46 -0.74 9.87
C THR A 239 21.95 -1.56 8.67
N TYR A 240 22.31 -1.16 7.45
CA TYR A 240 22.13 -1.93 6.22
C TYR A 240 23.16 -1.50 5.17
N THR A 241 23.24 -2.30 4.10
CA THR A 241 23.92 -1.97 2.84
C THR A 241 22.96 -2.14 1.67
N VAL A 242 23.23 -1.44 0.56
CA VAL A 242 22.48 -1.62 -0.68
C VAL A 242 23.09 -2.75 -1.50
N PRO A 243 22.32 -3.76 -1.92
CA PRO A 243 22.82 -4.79 -2.82
C PRO A 243 23.31 -4.20 -4.16
N ALA A 244 24.50 -4.61 -4.60
CA ALA A 244 25.11 -4.10 -5.83
C ALA A 244 24.33 -4.48 -7.12
N ASP A 245 23.45 -5.47 -7.04
CA ASP A 245 22.56 -5.89 -8.11
C ASP A 245 21.18 -5.20 -8.07
N ASN A 246 20.97 -4.20 -7.18
CA ASN A 246 19.82 -3.33 -7.30
C ASN A 246 19.86 -2.55 -8.64
N PRO A 247 18.70 -2.33 -9.29
CA PRO A 247 18.64 -1.72 -10.62
C PRO A 247 19.19 -0.30 -10.68
N PHE A 248 19.25 0.39 -9.54
CA PHE A 248 19.71 1.78 -9.44
C PHE A 248 20.95 1.97 -8.54
N ALA A 249 21.62 0.89 -8.14
CA ALA A 249 22.80 1.01 -7.28
C ALA A 249 23.95 1.79 -7.93
N ASP A 250 24.11 1.66 -9.25
CA ASP A 250 25.20 2.25 -10.04
C ASP A 250 24.68 2.83 -11.38
N ASP A 251 23.51 3.49 -11.38
CA ASP A 251 22.89 4.05 -12.60
C ASP A 251 23.60 5.32 -13.15
N GLY A 252 24.51 5.89 -12.38
CA GLY A 252 25.27 7.09 -12.71
C GLY A 252 24.58 8.41 -12.39
N ASP A 253 23.36 8.38 -11.84
CA ASP A 253 22.64 9.56 -11.36
C ASP A 253 22.74 9.65 -9.82
N PRO A 254 23.45 10.64 -9.27
CA PRO A 254 23.61 10.77 -7.82
C PRO A 254 22.31 11.16 -7.09
N THR A 255 21.23 11.44 -7.80
CA THR A 255 19.92 11.78 -7.23
C THR A 255 18.99 10.59 -7.12
N THR A 256 19.26 9.50 -7.83
CA THR A 256 18.48 8.26 -7.71
C THR A 256 18.80 7.56 -6.40
N LEU A 257 17.77 7.10 -5.70
CA LEU A 257 17.93 6.32 -4.47
C LEU A 257 18.32 4.87 -4.82
N PRO A 258 19.51 4.39 -4.39
CA PRO A 258 20.02 3.08 -4.78
C PRO A 258 19.25 1.92 -4.13
N GLU A 259 18.49 2.15 -3.07
CA GLU A 259 17.62 1.17 -2.41
C GLU A 259 16.44 0.73 -3.28
N ILE A 260 16.09 1.49 -4.32
CA ILE A 260 14.90 1.21 -5.14
C ILE A 260 15.09 -0.12 -5.90
N TRP A 261 14.15 -1.04 -5.71
CA TRP A 261 14.02 -2.26 -6.48
C TRP A 261 12.96 -2.13 -7.58
N ALA A 262 11.84 -1.49 -7.26
CA ALA A 262 10.76 -1.19 -8.20
C ALA A 262 10.07 0.13 -7.82
N TYR A 263 9.45 0.80 -8.79
CA TYR A 263 8.80 2.09 -8.60
C TYR A 263 7.48 2.20 -9.37
N GLY A 264 6.70 3.27 -9.10
CA GLY A 264 5.41 3.53 -9.72
C GLY A 264 4.21 2.88 -9.02
N MET A 265 4.37 2.47 -7.77
CA MET A 265 3.28 1.90 -6.97
C MET A 265 2.45 3.01 -6.31
N ARG A 266 1.13 2.81 -6.24
CA ARG A 266 0.23 3.74 -5.55
C ARG A 266 0.18 3.47 -4.05
N ASN A 267 -0.35 2.32 -3.67
CA ASN A 267 -0.43 1.88 -2.27
C ASN A 267 -0.28 0.35 -2.20
N PRO A 268 0.95 -0.18 -2.36
CA PRO A 268 1.22 -1.62 -2.39
C PRO A 268 1.08 -2.22 -0.98
N TRP A 269 -0.17 -2.47 -0.57
CA TRP A 269 -0.48 -3.10 0.70
C TRP A 269 -0.54 -4.62 0.53
N ARG A 270 0.35 -5.34 1.24
CA ARG A 270 0.47 -6.80 1.37
C ARG A 270 0.33 -7.63 0.09
#